data_AF-Q88VB0-F1
#
_entry.id   AF-Q88VB0-F1
#
_cell.length_a   1.000
_cell.length_b   1.000
_cell.length_c   1.000
_cell.angle_alpha   90.00
_cell.angle_beta   90.00
_cell.angle_gamma   90.00
#
_symmetry.space_group_name_H-M   'P 1'
#
loop_
_entity.id
_entity.type
_entity.pdbx_description
1 polymer ?
#
loop_
_entity_poly.entity_id
_entity_poly.type
_entity_poly.pdbx_seq_one_letter_code
_entity_poly.pdbx_strand_id
1 'polypeptide(L)' 'MIYKVYYQETKERNPQRETTQSLYLEAETEVAARTLVEDNTDHNIEFIEPLEGNFLDYEQKNPEYHLTEFNK' A
#
# COMPACT_ATOMS: atom_id res chain seq x y z
N MET A 1 4.34 11.20 4.58
CA MET A 1 5.26 10.04 4.51
C MET A 1 4.74 9.08 3.45
N ILE A 2 5.62 8.39 2.74
CA ILE A 2 5.22 7.39 1.75
C ILE A 2 5.12 6.04 2.45
N TYR A 3 4.04 5.33 2.18
CA TYR A 3 3.80 3.98 2.68
C TYR A 3 3.63 3.02 1.51
N LYS A 4 4.22 1.83 1.64
CA LYS A 4 3.93 0.68 0.79
C LYS A 4 2.93 -0.21 1.50
N VAL A 5 1.76 -0.39 0.90
CA VAL A 5 0.67 -1.19 1.46
C VAL A 5 0.64 -2.51 0.71
N TYR A 6 0.85 -3.62 1.41
CA TYR A 6 0.68 -4.97 0.89
C TYR A 6 -0.73 -5.46 1.19
N TYR A 7 -1.42 -5.98 0.17
CA TYR A 7 -2.82 -6.37 0.31
C TYR A 7 -3.20 -7.55 -0.60
N GLN A 8 -4.30 -8.20 -0.25
CA GLN A 8 -5.02 -9.11 -1.13
C GLN A 8 -6.24 -8.40 -1.71
N GLU A 9 -6.58 -8.72 -2.96
CA GLU A 9 -7.72 -8.13 -3.68
C GLU A 9 -9.06 -8.35 -2.97
N THR A 10 -9.20 -9.43 -2.20
CA THR A 10 -10.45 -9.82 -1.54
C THR A 10 -10.18 -10.44 -0.16
N LYS A 11 -11.17 -10.31 0.73
CA LYS A 11 -11.21 -10.90 2.07
C LYS A 11 -11.85 -12.30 2.10
N GLU A 12 -12.46 -12.75 1.00
CA GLU A 12 -13.26 -13.98 0.96
C GLU A 12 -12.43 -15.27 0.90
N ARG A 13 -11.22 -15.20 0.32
CA ARG A 13 -10.32 -16.35 0.18
C ARG A 13 -9.15 -16.25 1.16
N ASN A 14 -8.59 -17.40 1.51
CA ASN A 14 -7.35 -17.43 2.29
C ASN A 14 -6.23 -16.68 1.53
N PRO A 15 -5.47 -15.82 2.21
CA PRO A 15 -4.38 -15.08 1.59
C PRO A 15 -3.31 -16.04 1.06
N GLN A 16 -2.85 -15.78 -0.16
CA GLN A 16 -1.74 -16.51 -0.80
C GLN A 16 -0.61 -15.53 -1.08
N ARG A 17 0.62 -15.93 -0.77
CA ARG A 17 1.79 -15.05 -0.89
C ARG A 17 1.98 -14.61 -2.34
N GLU A 18 1.73 -15.51 -3.29
CA GLU A 18 1.87 -15.32 -4.72
C GLU A 18 0.88 -14.31 -5.30
N THR A 19 -0.26 -14.07 -4.63
CA THR A 19 -1.28 -13.13 -5.08
C THR A 19 -1.22 -11.78 -4.38
N THR A 20 -0.30 -11.60 -3.44
CA THR A 20 -0.11 -10.33 -2.72
C THR A 20 0.21 -9.21 -3.70
N GLN A 21 -0.56 -8.14 -3.64
CA GLN A 21 -0.33 -6.92 -4.39
C GLN A 21 0.25 -5.84 -3.48
N SER A 22 0.80 -4.79 -4.07
CA SER A 22 1.24 -3.61 -3.33
C SER A 22 0.85 -2.32 -4.03
N LEU A 23 0.51 -1.31 -3.24
CA LEU A 23 0.33 0.06 -3.70
C LEU A 23 1.17 1.02 -2.85
N TYR A 24 1.50 2.18 -3.41
CA TYR A 24 2.17 3.26 -2.69
C TYR A 24 1.20 4.39 -2.46
N LEU A 25 1.22 5.00 -1.29
CA LEU A 25 0.42 6.19 -1.01
C LEU A 25 1.13 7.13 -0.05
N GLU A 26 0.70 8.39 -0.05
CA GLU A 26 1.15 9.37 0.93
C GLU A 26 0.13 9.50 2.08
N ALA A 27 0.62 9.46 3.32
CA ALA A 27 -0.17 9.71 4.51
C ALA A 27 0.68 10.31 5.64
N GLU A 28 0.01 10.89 6.65
CA GLU A 28 0.69 11.43 7.84
C GLU A 28 1.16 10.33 8.80
N THR A 29 0.39 9.24 8.91
CA THR A 29 0.66 8.12 9.82
C THR A 29 0.27 6.79 9.17
N GLU A 30 0.81 5.68 9.70
CA GLU A 30 0.42 4.33 9.25
C GLU A 30 -1.08 4.08 9.41
N VAL A 31 -1.68 4.60 10.49
CA VAL A 31 -3.12 4.51 10.73
C VAL A 31 -3.90 5.26 9.65
N ALA A 32 -3.47 6.48 9.31
CA ALA A 32 -4.10 7.24 8.23
C ALA A 32 -3.95 6.54 6.86
N ALA A 33 -2.80 5.91 6.60
CA ALA A 33 -2.58 5.11 5.39
C ALA A 33 -3.56 3.92 5.31
N ARG A 34 -3.74 3.19 6.42
CA ARG A 34 -4.71 2.11 6.53
C ARG A 34 -6.13 2.61 6.23
N THR A 35 -6.56 3.65 6.93
CA THR A 35 -7.91 4.21 6.78
C THR A 35 -8.17 4.67 5.36
N LEU A 36 -7.21 5.32 4.69
CA LEU A 36 -7.35 5.73 3.30
C LEU A 36 -7.62 4.54 2.36
N VAL A 37 -6.91 3.44 2.53
CA VAL A 37 -7.12 2.24 1.70
C VAL A 37 -8.44 1.56 2.04
N GLU A 38 -8.77 1.41 3.32
CA GLU A 38 -10.01 0.76 3.78
C GLU A 38 -11.26 1.55 3.38
N ASP A 39 -11.20 2.89 3.38
CA ASP A 39 -12.34 3.75 3.02
C ASP A 39 -12.60 3.78 1.51
N ASN A 40 -11.60 3.48 0.68
CA ASN A 40 -11.68 3.62 -0.78
C ASN A 40 -11.62 2.28 -1.53
N THR A 41 -11.36 1.18 -0.83
CA THR A 41 -11.17 -0.14 -1.45
C THR A 41 -11.63 -1.28 -0.54
N ASP A 42 -12.03 -2.40 -1.13
CA ASP A 42 -12.37 -3.63 -0.38
C ASP A 42 -11.15 -4.50 -0.05
N HIS A 43 -9.94 -3.98 -0.27
CA HIS A 43 -8.70 -4.73 -0.11
C HIS A 43 -8.53 -5.28 1.30
N ASN A 44 -7.96 -6.49 1.38
CA ASN A 44 -7.50 -7.07 2.63
C ASN A 44 -6.05 -6.66 2.89
N ILE A 45 -5.85 -5.63 3.69
CA ILE A 45 -4.51 -5.11 3.99
C ILE A 45 -3.77 -6.09 4.91
N GLU A 46 -2.63 -6.59 4.44
CA GLU A 46 -1.77 -7.51 5.17
C GLU A 46 -0.70 -6.78 5.99
N PHE A 47 -0.03 -5.79 5.37
CA PHE A 47 1.06 -5.06 6.01
C PHE A 47 1.20 -3.66 5.42
N ILE A 48 1.60 -2.69 6.26
CA ILE A 48 1.88 -1.32 5.85
C ILE A 48 3.31 -1.01 6.28
N GLU A 49 4.14 -0.64 5.32
CA GLU A 49 5.56 -0.40 5.52
C GLU A 49 5.88 1.08 5.26
N PRO A 50 6.40 1.84 6.24
CA PRO A 50 6.90 3.20 6.00
C PRO A 50 8.16 3.15 5.15
N LEU A 51 8.19 3.95 4.08
CA LEU A 51 9.33 4.06 3.18
C LEU A 51 10.09 5.37 3.41
N GLU A 52 11.37 5.27 3.77
CA GLU A 52 12.22 6.42 4.04
C GLU A 52 13.66 6.22 3.54
N GLY A 53 14.35 7.33 3.24
CA GLY A 53 15.76 7.35 2.85
C GLY A 53 16.08 6.45 1.66
N ASN A 54 17.18 5.69 1.77
CA ASN A 54 17.66 4.80 0.71
C ASN A 54 16.62 3.76 0.24
N PHE A 55 15.69 3.38 1.11
CA PHE A 55 14.67 2.40 0.75
C PHE A 55 13.60 3.03 -0.15
N LEU A 56 13.15 4.24 0.16
CA LEU A 56 12.27 5.01 -0.71
C LEU A 56 12.95 5.29 -2.07
N ASP A 57 14.21 5.70 -2.06
CA ASP A 57 14.97 5.96 -3.30
C ASP A 57 15.11 4.72 -4.18
N TYR A 58 15.18 3.52 -3.57
CA TYR A 58 15.21 2.26 -4.29
C TYR A 58 13.85 1.96 -4.93
N GLU A 59 12.76 2.08 -4.17
CA GLU A 59 11.40 1.84 -4.66
C GLU A 59 11.04 2.82 -5.78
N GLN A 60 11.39 4.11 -5.67
CA GLN A 60 11.13 5.14 -6.69
C GLN A 60 11.86 4.92 -8.03
N LYS A 61 12.92 4.10 -8.03
CA LYS A 61 13.62 3.70 -9.27
C LYS A 61 12.91 2.56 -10.00
N ASN A 62 11.97 1.88 -9.34
CA ASN A 62 11.16 0.84 -9.96
C ASN A 62 10.16 1.49 -10.92
N PRO A 63 10.08 1.08 -12.20
CA PRO A 63 9.09 1.60 -13.14
C PRO A 63 7.63 1.48 -12.68
N GLU A 64 7.32 0.47 -11.86
CA GLU A 64 5.99 0.22 -11.31
C GLU A 64 5.68 1.07 -10.05
N TYR A 65 6.59 1.97 -9.66
CA TYR A 65 6.33 2.91 -8.58
C TYR A 65 5.35 3.99 -9.03
N HIS A 66 4.12 3.89 -8.53
CA HIS A 66 3.08 4.87 -8.76
C HIS A 66 2.37 5.20 -7.44
N LEU A 67 2.28 6.50 -7.14
CA LEU A 67 1.48 6.95 -6.00
C LEU A 67 0.00 6.83 -6.33
N THR A 68 -0.71 6.14 -5.45
CA THR A 68 -2.15 5.94 -5.52
C THR A 68 -2.82 7.12 -4.84
N GLU A 69 -3.61 7.85 -5.62
CA GLU A 69 -4.44 8.94 -5.12
C GLU A 69 -5.90 8.49 -5.09
N PHE A 70 -6.51 8.52 -3.91
CA PHE A 70 -7.94 8.28 -3.77
C PHE A 70 -8.69 9.61 -3.91
N ASN A 71 -9.27 9.85 -5.08
CA ASN A 71 -10.16 10.99 -5.28
C ASN A 71 -11.51 10.72 -4.62
N LYS A 72 -11.93 11.60 -3.70
CA LYS A 72 -13.30 11.63 -3.19
C LYS A 72 -14.25 12.29 -4.18
#